data_AF-A0A0D8ZQQ4-F1
#
_entry.id   AF-A0A0D8ZQQ4-F1
#
_cell.length_a   1.000
_cell.length_b   1.000
_cell.length_c   1.000
_cell.angle_alpha   90.00
_cell.angle_beta   90.00
_cell.angle_gamma   90.00
#
_symmetry.space_group_name_H-M   'P 1'
#
loop_
_entity.id
_entity.type
_entity.pdbx_description
1 polymer ?
#
loop_
_entity_poly.entity_id
_entity_poly.type
_entity_poly.pdbx_seq_one_letter_code
_entity_poly.pdbx_strand_id
1 'polypeptide(L)'
;MLNFSKFFDSCTGVWKTERIYHSLQEAEIERSYTEFRVELITPAQKQEILQQSVLSNFGTDTAKLMEQQDAFPGFAIAFDTQSEKGETVSMSLQALFVPDTHIPKQANIEVPPPPLTAQVNRETELIQGFYLRNEGYSEAGAIAGRFSYQAVRQTLEMTTYYRRSVAVDQMRLIAPDVRLRTIVTYERPQPGEIPSTIDLIGFGVERRQSV
;
A
#
# COMPACT_ATOMS: atom_id res chain seq x y z
N MET A 1 17.13 -12.70 5.92
CA MET A 1 15.80 -12.04 5.80
C MET A 1 16.05 -10.55 5.64
N LEU A 2 15.35 -9.88 4.73
CA LEU A 2 15.43 -8.43 4.62
C LEU A 2 14.70 -7.81 5.81
N ASN A 3 15.30 -6.77 6.39
CA ASN A 3 14.58 -5.90 7.31
C ASN A 3 13.70 -4.91 6.51
N PHE A 4 12.96 -4.06 7.21
CA PHE A 4 11.99 -3.18 6.59
C PHE A 4 12.59 -2.28 5.50
N SER A 5 13.69 -1.56 5.77
CA SER A 5 14.33 -0.71 4.77
C SER A 5 14.91 -1.52 3.59
N LYS A 6 15.60 -2.63 3.86
CA LYS A 6 16.18 -3.51 2.83
C LYS A 6 15.12 -4.11 1.89
N PHE A 7 13.89 -4.33 2.40
CA PHE A 7 12.77 -4.80 1.58
C PHE A 7 12.38 -3.77 0.52
N PHE A 8 12.33 -2.48 0.89
CA PHE A 8 12.03 -1.40 -0.05
C PHE A 8 13.14 -1.21 -1.07
N ASP A 9 14.41 -1.26 -0.65
CA ASP A 9 15.55 -1.23 -1.57
C ASP A 9 15.45 -2.36 -2.61
N SER A 10 15.08 -3.56 -2.14
CA SER A 10 14.91 -4.74 -2.99
C SER A 10 13.66 -4.67 -3.88
N CYS A 11 12.78 -3.70 -3.69
CA CYS A 11 11.59 -3.50 -4.53
C CYS A 11 11.82 -2.47 -5.65
N THR A 12 12.97 -1.78 -5.66
CA THR A 12 13.30 -0.78 -6.68
C THR A 12 13.60 -1.43 -8.04
N GLY A 13 13.44 -0.65 -9.11
CA GLY A 13 13.71 -1.06 -10.48
C GLY A 13 12.48 -1.00 -11.38
N VAL A 14 12.62 -1.53 -12.60
CA VAL A 14 11.53 -1.67 -13.55
C VAL A 14 10.93 -3.06 -13.42
N TRP A 15 9.62 -3.13 -13.40
CA TRP A 15 8.85 -4.35 -13.20
C TRP A 15 7.77 -4.46 -14.26
N LYS A 16 7.43 -5.70 -14.61
CA LYS A 16 6.29 -6.04 -15.46
C LYS A 16 5.39 -7.00 -14.70
N THR A 17 4.09 -6.87 -14.88
CA THR A 17 3.12 -7.80 -14.32
C THR A 17 1.95 -7.96 -15.27
N GLU A 18 1.45 -9.19 -15.35
CA GLU A 18 0.06 -9.44 -15.73
C GLU A 18 -0.72 -9.61 -14.44
N ARG A 19 -1.89 -8.97 -14.35
CA ARG A 19 -2.82 -9.12 -13.25
C ARG A 19 -4.11 -9.71 -13.76
N ILE A 20 -4.70 -10.57 -12.96
CA ILE A 20 -6.02 -11.16 -13.19
C ILE A 20 -6.90 -10.72 -12.03
N TYR A 21 -8.06 -10.18 -12.35
CA TYR A 21 -9.07 -9.75 -11.40
C TYR A 21 -10.33 -10.58 -11.58
N HIS A 22 -10.89 -11.04 -10.47
CA HIS A 22 -12.16 -11.73 -10.39
C HIS A 22 -13.16 -10.80 -9.70
N SER A 23 -14.14 -10.31 -10.45
CA SER A 23 -15.27 -9.54 -9.92
C SER A 23 -16.35 -10.53 -9.49
N LEU A 24 -16.58 -10.66 -8.18
CA LEU A 24 -17.42 -11.72 -7.64
C LEU A 24 -18.91 -11.46 -7.88
N GLN A 25 -19.33 -10.19 -7.91
CA GLN A 25 -20.74 -9.83 -8.11
C GLN A 25 -21.15 -9.95 -9.58
N GLU A 26 -20.30 -9.46 -10.49
CA GLU A 26 -20.54 -9.47 -11.93
C GLU A 26 -20.17 -10.82 -12.58
N ALA A 27 -19.54 -11.73 -11.83
CA ALA A 27 -18.96 -12.98 -12.32
C ALA A 27 -18.01 -12.79 -13.52
N GLU A 28 -17.32 -11.65 -13.57
CA GLU A 28 -16.37 -11.30 -14.62
C GLU A 28 -14.94 -11.61 -14.20
N ILE A 29 -14.13 -11.97 -15.21
CA ILE A 29 -12.68 -12.08 -15.08
C ILE A 29 -12.09 -11.07 -16.04
N GLU A 30 -11.18 -10.23 -15.53
CA GLU A 30 -10.46 -9.26 -16.33
C GLU A 30 -8.95 -9.44 -16.19
N ARG A 31 -8.23 -9.25 -17.29
CA ARG A 31 -6.76 -9.23 -17.30
C ARG A 31 -6.23 -7.85 -17.63
N SER A 32 -5.10 -7.50 -17.01
CA SER A 32 -4.35 -6.30 -17.37
C SER A 32 -2.86 -6.58 -17.43
N TYR A 33 -2.18 -5.92 -18.36
CA TYR A 33 -0.73 -5.83 -18.41
C TYR A 33 -0.28 -4.48 -17.85
N THR A 34 0.73 -4.48 -16.98
CA THR A 34 1.29 -3.27 -16.40
C THR A 34 2.81 -3.28 -16.47
N GLU A 35 3.40 -2.23 -17.01
CA GLU A 35 4.81 -1.89 -16.79
C GLU A 35 4.91 -0.78 -15.78
N PHE A 36 5.87 -0.88 -14.85
CA PHE A 36 6.01 0.13 -13.82
C PHE A 36 7.43 0.24 -13.29
N ARG A 37 7.77 1.46 -12.89
CA ARG A 37 9.05 1.82 -12.27
C ARG A 37 8.82 2.11 -10.80
N VAL A 38 9.69 1.55 -9.97
CA VAL A 38 9.71 1.78 -8.53
C VAL A 38 11.04 2.40 -8.15
N GLU A 39 10.98 3.58 -7.54
CA GLU A 39 12.12 4.30 -6.98
C GLU A 39 11.87 4.57 -5.49
N LEU A 40 12.92 4.82 -4.72
CA LEU A 40 12.76 5.31 -3.35
C LEU A 40 12.38 6.78 -3.39
N ILE A 41 11.46 7.20 -2.52
CA ILE A 41 11.15 8.62 -2.36
C ILE A 41 12.32 9.38 -1.72
N THR A 42 12.55 10.59 -2.22
CA THR A 42 13.56 11.52 -1.71
C THR A 42 13.12 12.15 -0.38
N PRO A 43 14.06 12.68 0.43
CA PRO A 43 13.70 13.40 1.65
C PRO A 43 12.69 14.54 1.43
N ALA A 44 12.81 15.29 0.33
CA ALA A 44 11.86 16.35 -0.01
C ALA A 44 10.43 15.80 -0.23
N GLN A 45 10.30 14.68 -0.94
CA GLN A 45 9.01 14.01 -1.15
C GLN A 45 8.43 13.46 0.17
N LYS A 46 9.27 12.90 1.04
CA LYS A 46 8.83 12.47 2.38
C LYS A 46 8.23 13.63 3.18
N GLN A 47 8.93 14.77 3.19
CA GLN A 47 8.48 15.98 3.86
C GLN A 47 7.16 16.49 3.31
N GLU A 48 7.00 16.52 1.99
CA GLU A 48 5.77 16.92 1.32
C GLU A 48 4.58 16.02 1.73
N ILE A 49 4.76 14.70 1.66
CA ILE A 49 3.73 13.74 2.08
C ILE A 49 3.36 13.94 3.55
N LEU A 50 4.34 14.11 4.44
CA LEU A 50 4.07 14.32 5.86
C LEU A 50 3.27 15.62 6.12
N GLN A 51 3.61 16.71 5.43
CA GLN A 51 2.92 18.00 5.56
C GLN A 51 1.47 17.93 5.08
N GLN A 52 1.21 17.23 3.98
CA GLN A 52 -0.12 17.08 3.39
C GLN A 52 -0.93 15.95 4.05
N SER A 53 -0.30 15.10 4.86
CA SER A 53 -0.96 13.95 5.47
C SER A 53 -1.98 14.35 6.52
N VAL A 54 -3.02 13.52 6.64
CA VAL A 54 -4.01 13.61 7.72
C VAL A 54 -3.41 13.44 9.12
N LEU A 55 -2.15 12.96 9.26
CA LEU A 55 -1.46 12.87 10.55
C LEU A 55 -1.34 14.23 11.24
N SER A 56 -1.24 15.31 10.45
CA SER A 56 -1.28 16.68 10.94
C SER A 56 -2.59 16.99 11.70
N ASN A 57 -3.73 16.45 11.22
CA ASN A 57 -5.04 16.62 11.85
C ASN A 57 -5.19 15.84 13.16
N PHE A 58 -4.32 14.84 13.40
CA PHE A 58 -4.36 13.99 14.59
C PHE A 58 -3.44 14.48 15.73
N GLY A 59 -3.04 15.76 15.70
CA GLY A 59 -2.19 16.35 16.74
C GLY A 59 -0.79 15.74 16.82
N THR A 60 -0.35 15.06 15.75
CA THR A 60 1.01 14.55 15.66
C THR A 60 1.93 15.72 15.33
N ASP A 61 3.01 15.86 16.09
CA ASP A 61 4.06 16.84 15.80
C ASP A 61 4.77 16.46 14.50
N THR A 62 4.32 17.06 13.40
CA THR A 62 4.86 16.82 12.05
C THR A 62 6.34 17.20 11.98
N ALA A 63 6.79 18.21 12.74
CA ALA A 63 8.21 18.57 12.78
C ALA A 63 9.05 17.43 13.35
N LYS A 64 8.59 16.78 14.43
CA LYS A 64 9.26 15.60 15.00
C LYS A 64 9.28 14.41 14.04
N LEU A 65 8.20 14.19 13.28
CA LEU A 65 8.20 13.16 12.23
C LEU A 65 9.19 13.49 11.10
N MET A 66 9.30 14.75 10.71
CA MET A 66 10.25 15.19 9.69
C MET A 66 11.70 14.99 10.11
N GLU A 67 12.02 15.18 11.40
CA GLU A 67 13.35 14.86 11.96
C GLU A 67 13.67 13.36 11.88
N GLN A 68 12.66 12.50 11.89
CA GLN A 68 12.79 11.05 11.87
C GLN A 68 12.54 10.42 10.49
N GLN A 69 12.42 11.23 9.44
CA GLN A 69 12.01 10.79 8.10
C GLN A 69 12.87 9.67 7.49
N ASP A 70 14.13 9.54 7.92
CA ASP A 70 15.04 8.49 7.45
C ASP A 70 14.60 7.10 7.90
N ALA A 71 13.84 6.99 8.99
CA ALA A 71 13.25 5.75 9.46
C ALA A 71 12.02 5.29 8.63
N PHE A 72 11.50 6.15 7.75
CA PHE A 72 10.27 5.91 7.00
C PHE A 72 10.60 5.59 5.54
N PRO A 73 10.55 4.30 5.13
CA PRO A 73 10.75 3.94 3.74
C PRO A 73 9.51 4.31 2.91
N GLY A 74 9.68 4.37 1.60
CA GLY A 74 8.59 4.69 0.68
C GLY A 74 8.97 4.50 -0.78
N PHE A 75 7.96 4.57 -1.64
CA PHE A 75 8.10 4.36 -3.08
C PHE A 75 7.56 5.55 -3.87
N ALA A 76 8.30 5.96 -4.89
CA ALA A 76 7.73 6.65 -6.05
C ALA A 76 7.45 5.58 -7.11
N ILE A 77 6.19 5.49 -7.55
CA ILE A 77 5.73 4.47 -8.49
C ILE A 77 5.11 5.18 -9.69
N ALA A 78 5.67 4.95 -10.87
CA ALA A 78 5.07 5.35 -12.14
C ALA A 78 4.73 4.09 -12.93
N PHE A 79 3.54 4.03 -13.52
CA PHE A 79 3.09 2.85 -14.24
C PHE A 79 2.22 3.19 -15.45
N ASP A 80 2.22 2.25 -16.39
CA ASP A 80 1.38 2.21 -17.57
C ASP A 80 0.66 0.86 -17.59
N THR A 81 -0.67 0.88 -17.55
CA THR A 81 -1.52 -0.31 -17.57
C THR A 81 -2.37 -0.33 -18.81
N GLN A 82 -2.50 -1.51 -19.43
CA GLN A 82 -3.44 -1.81 -20.49
C GLN A 82 -4.33 -2.97 -20.06
N SER A 83 -5.65 -2.79 -20.06
CA SER A 83 -6.60 -3.88 -19.85
C SER A 83 -6.77 -4.71 -21.12
N GLU A 84 -7.26 -5.95 -20.99
CA GLU A 84 -7.60 -6.79 -22.14
C GLU A 84 -8.77 -6.23 -22.98
N LYS A 85 -9.55 -5.31 -22.40
CA LYS A 85 -10.58 -4.53 -23.09
C LYS A 85 -10.00 -3.36 -23.91
N GLY A 86 -8.69 -3.15 -23.86
CA GLY A 86 -7.96 -2.12 -24.60
C GLY A 86 -7.89 -0.76 -23.91
N GLU A 87 -8.38 -0.66 -22.67
CA GLU A 87 -8.32 0.58 -21.89
C GLU A 87 -6.91 0.81 -21.37
N THR A 88 -6.45 2.06 -21.41
CA THR A 88 -5.11 2.43 -20.96
C THR A 88 -5.16 3.44 -19.83
N VAL A 89 -4.35 3.21 -18.80
CA VAL A 89 -4.20 4.09 -17.64
C VAL A 89 -2.73 4.26 -17.31
N SER A 90 -2.29 5.52 -17.23
CA SER A 90 -0.96 5.89 -16.78
C SER A 90 -1.06 6.77 -15.54
N MET A 91 -0.27 6.48 -14.51
CA MET A 91 -0.27 7.28 -13.28
C MET A 91 1.09 7.25 -12.60
N SER A 92 1.37 8.28 -11.82
CA SER A 92 2.52 8.34 -10.91
C SER A 92 2.04 8.70 -9.52
N LEU A 93 2.48 7.97 -8.50
CA LEU A 93 2.16 8.25 -7.11
C LEU A 93 3.40 8.09 -6.23
N GLN A 94 3.33 8.67 -5.05
CA GLN A 94 4.32 8.52 -4.01
C GLN A 94 3.65 7.98 -2.75
N ALA A 95 4.33 7.06 -2.08
CA ALA A 95 3.85 6.44 -0.87
C ALA A 95 4.91 6.40 0.22
N LEU A 96 4.53 6.77 1.44
CA LEU A 96 5.37 6.79 2.63
C LEU A 96 4.80 5.86 3.70
N PHE A 97 5.68 5.09 4.36
CA PHE A 97 5.29 4.14 5.40
C PHE A 97 5.86 4.57 6.75
N VAL A 98 4.98 4.98 7.67
CA VAL A 98 5.33 5.54 8.98
C VAL A 98 4.97 4.52 10.07
N PRO A 99 5.93 3.84 10.72
CA PRO A 99 5.63 2.86 11.76
C PRO A 99 4.96 3.47 13.00
N ASP A 100 4.06 2.73 13.64
CA ASP A 100 3.32 3.16 14.83
C ASP A 100 4.24 3.52 16.00
N THR A 101 5.45 2.96 16.07
CA THR A 101 6.45 3.31 17.10
C THR A 101 6.87 4.77 17.06
N HIS A 102 6.64 5.46 15.94
CA HIS A 102 6.92 6.89 15.76
C HIS A 102 5.68 7.77 15.92
N ILE A 103 4.49 7.17 16.05
CA ILE A 103 3.24 7.91 16.26
C ILE A 103 2.97 8.00 17.77
N PRO A 104 2.79 9.21 18.33
CA PRO A 104 2.48 9.37 19.75
C PRO A 104 1.19 8.64 20.14
N LYS A 105 1.21 7.89 21.25
CA LYS A 105 0.03 7.15 21.78
C LYS A 105 -1.19 8.03 22.10
N GLN A 106 -1.00 9.35 22.18
CA GLN A 106 -2.06 10.32 22.48
C GLN A 106 -2.81 10.80 21.22
N ALA A 107 -2.36 10.42 20.02
CA ALA A 107 -3.11 10.70 18.81
C ALA A 107 -4.39 9.85 18.81
N ASN A 108 -5.55 10.48 19.05
CA ASN A 108 -6.86 9.85 18.90
C ASN A 108 -7.14 9.64 17.40
N ILE A 109 -6.46 8.67 16.80
CA ILE A 109 -6.69 8.28 15.41
C ILE A 109 -7.73 7.16 15.42
N GLU A 110 -8.98 7.51 15.13
CA GLU A 110 -10.03 6.52 14.91
C GLU A 110 -9.78 5.84 13.56
N VAL A 111 -9.14 4.66 13.61
CA VAL A 111 -8.87 3.83 12.44
C VAL A 111 -10.01 2.81 12.32
N PRO A 112 -10.73 2.76 11.20
CA PRO A 112 -11.75 1.74 10.98
C PRO A 112 -11.13 0.33 11.09
N PRO A 113 -11.85 -0.68 11.61
CA PRO A 113 -11.31 -2.03 11.70
C PRO A 113 -11.00 -2.57 10.30
N PRO A 114 -9.83 -3.21 10.08
CA PRO A 114 -9.58 -3.92 8.84
C PRO A 114 -10.43 -5.21 8.78
N PRO A 115 -10.61 -5.81 7.58
CA PRO A 115 -11.24 -7.12 7.44
C PRO A 115 -10.59 -8.16 8.37
N LEU A 116 -11.36 -9.13 8.86
CA LEU A 116 -10.86 -10.15 9.81
C LEU A 116 -9.59 -10.85 9.31
N THR A 117 -9.49 -11.10 8.01
CA THR A 117 -8.34 -11.77 7.37
C THR A 117 -7.07 -10.92 7.30
N ALA A 118 -7.19 -9.60 7.41
CA ALA A 118 -6.07 -8.66 7.47
C ALA A 118 -5.71 -8.25 8.91
N GLN A 119 -6.43 -8.79 9.91
CA GLN A 119 -6.09 -8.58 11.31
C GLN A 119 -4.88 -9.44 11.66
N VAL A 120 -3.81 -8.77 12.07
CA VAL A 120 -2.57 -9.39 12.49
C VAL A 120 -2.41 -9.22 14.00
N ASN A 121 -2.15 -10.33 14.69
CA ASN A 121 -1.79 -10.29 16.11
C ASN A 121 -0.43 -9.62 16.27
N ARG A 122 -0.22 -8.91 17.38
CA ARG A 122 1.08 -8.30 17.70
C ARG A 122 2.10 -9.38 18.05
N GLU A 123 2.66 -10.01 17.04
CA GLU A 123 3.85 -10.85 17.14
C GLU A 123 5.09 -9.95 17.19
N THR A 124 6.18 -10.44 17.80
CA THR A 124 7.42 -9.67 18.04
C THR A 124 8.12 -9.17 16.78
N GLU A 125 7.82 -9.71 15.60
CA GLU A 125 8.49 -9.38 14.33
C GLU A 125 7.60 -8.63 13.33
N LEU A 126 6.43 -8.19 13.77
CA LEU A 126 5.48 -7.45 12.96
C LEU A 126 5.70 -5.93 13.11
N ILE A 127 5.92 -5.24 11.99
CA ILE A 127 5.92 -3.77 11.96
C ILE A 127 4.56 -3.32 11.42
N GLN A 128 3.89 -2.43 12.14
CA GLN A 128 2.61 -1.84 11.72
C GLN A 128 2.73 -0.33 11.70
N GLY A 129 1.90 0.32 10.88
CA GLY A 129 1.96 1.78 10.77
C GLY A 129 0.97 2.36 9.77
N PHE A 130 1.14 3.63 9.47
CA PHE A 130 0.38 4.36 8.48
C PHE A 130 1.04 4.26 7.10
N TYR A 131 0.21 3.99 6.10
CA TYR A 131 0.54 4.03 4.69
C TYR A 131 -0.05 5.30 4.11
N LEU A 132 0.80 6.28 3.80
CA LEU A 132 0.40 7.61 3.35
C LEU A 132 0.70 7.73 1.86
N ARG A 133 -0.22 8.33 1.10
CA ARG A 133 -0.01 8.65 -0.32
C ARG A 133 -0.29 10.11 -0.61
N ASN A 134 0.39 10.67 -1.60
CA ASN A 134 0.04 11.97 -2.17
C ASN A 134 -1.23 11.88 -3.05
N GLU A 135 -1.44 10.76 -3.74
CA GLU A 135 -2.59 10.53 -4.64
C GLU A 135 -3.16 9.11 -4.50
N GLY A 136 -4.45 8.96 -4.79
CA GLY A 136 -5.17 7.68 -4.85
C GLY A 136 -5.49 7.21 -6.26
N TYR A 137 -5.67 5.90 -6.43
CA TYR A 137 -6.09 5.29 -7.70
C TYR A 137 -7.52 5.67 -8.13
N SER A 138 -8.42 5.90 -7.16
CA SER A 138 -9.85 6.10 -7.40
C SER A 138 -10.41 7.39 -6.81
N GLU A 139 -9.61 8.10 -6.01
CA GLU A 139 -10.04 9.28 -5.26
C GLU A 139 -8.89 10.30 -5.25
N ALA A 140 -9.23 11.57 -5.49
CA ALA A 140 -8.29 12.67 -5.43
C ALA A 140 -7.96 13.03 -3.97
N GLY A 141 -6.69 13.32 -3.70
CA GLY A 141 -6.19 13.80 -2.40
C GLY A 141 -5.39 12.75 -1.62
N ALA A 142 -4.78 13.22 -0.53
CA ALA A 142 -3.94 12.39 0.32
C ALA A 142 -4.74 11.27 0.97
N ILE A 143 -4.34 10.02 0.73
CA ILE A 143 -5.00 8.84 1.30
C ILE A 143 -4.13 8.28 2.43
N ALA A 144 -4.72 8.12 3.60
CA ALA A 144 -4.14 7.35 4.69
C ALA A 144 -4.78 5.96 4.76
N GLY A 145 -3.92 4.96 4.66
CA GLY A 145 -4.20 3.58 4.96
C GLY A 145 -3.37 3.08 6.15
N ARG A 146 -3.47 1.78 6.38
CA ARG A 146 -2.64 1.05 7.35
C ARG A 146 -1.72 0.12 6.61
N PHE A 147 -0.59 -0.22 7.20
CA PHE A 147 0.24 -1.31 6.70
C PHE A 147 0.65 -2.26 7.81
N SER A 148 1.01 -3.47 7.40
CA SER A 148 1.77 -4.41 8.19
C SER A 148 2.93 -4.98 7.37
N TYR A 149 4.08 -5.18 8.00
CA TYR A 149 5.25 -5.82 7.38
C TYR A 149 5.74 -6.97 8.25
N GLN A 150 5.92 -8.14 7.62
CA GLN A 150 6.41 -9.36 8.25
C GLN A 150 7.74 -9.78 7.60
N ALA A 151 8.84 -9.62 8.33
CA ALA A 151 10.18 -9.93 7.83
C ALA A 151 10.36 -11.41 7.46
N VAL A 152 9.81 -12.34 8.26
CA VAL A 152 9.92 -13.78 7.98
C VAL A 152 9.31 -14.17 6.64
N ARG A 153 8.21 -13.49 6.27
CA ARG A 153 7.49 -13.77 5.03
C ARG A 153 7.85 -12.85 3.89
N GLN A 154 8.65 -11.81 4.13
CA GLN A 154 8.98 -10.75 3.18
C GLN A 154 7.70 -10.16 2.55
N THR A 155 6.72 -9.89 3.40
CA THR A 155 5.36 -9.51 3.02
C THR A 155 5.03 -8.14 3.58
N LEU A 156 4.64 -7.23 2.70
CA LEU A 156 4.05 -5.93 3.01
C LEU A 156 2.56 -5.99 2.63
N GLU A 157 1.69 -5.75 3.61
CA GLU A 157 0.25 -5.66 3.43
C GLU A 157 -0.19 -4.22 3.68
N MET A 158 -1.08 -3.70 2.84
CA MET A 158 -1.59 -2.34 2.88
C MET A 158 -3.11 -2.38 2.86
N THR A 159 -3.75 -1.78 3.86
CA THR A 159 -5.20 -1.61 3.91
C THR A 159 -5.54 -0.16 3.60
N THR A 160 -6.34 0.05 2.56
CA THR A 160 -6.85 1.37 2.16
C THR A 160 -8.36 1.44 2.32
N TYR A 161 -8.84 2.53 2.89
CA TYR A 161 -10.25 2.78 3.16
C TYR A 161 -10.81 3.83 2.20
N TYR A 162 -11.24 3.42 1.01
CA TYR A 162 -11.92 4.30 0.05
C TYR A 162 -13.35 4.63 0.51
N ARG A 163 -13.98 5.64 -0.10
CA ARG A 163 -15.36 6.02 0.18
C ARG A 163 -16.34 4.88 -0.07
N ARG A 164 -16.10 4.07 -1.10
CA ARG A 164 -17.00 2.98 -1.54
C ARG A 164 -16.52 1.57 -1.24
N SER A 165 -15.26 1.41 -0.81
CA SER A 165 -14.67 0.10 -0.61
C SER A 165 -13.55 0.11 0.42
N VAL A 166 -13.14 -1.07 0.87
CA VAL A 166 -11.92 -1.30 1.64
C VAL A 166 -11.04 -2.26 0.86
N ALA A 167 -9.82 -1.87 0.52
CA ALA A 167 -8.90 -2.69 -0.24
C ALA A 167 -7.74 -3.17 0.64
N VAL A 168 -7.45 -4.46 0.60
CA VAL A 168 -6.28 -5.08 1.23
C VAL A 168 -5.35 -5.55 0.11
N ASP A 169 -4.20 -4.90 -0.01
CA ASP A 169 -3.19 -5.18 -1.03
C ASP A 169 -1.93 -5.74 -0.37
N GLN A 170 -1.55 -6.94 -0.76
CA GLN A 170 -0.42 -7.67 -0.23
C GLN A 170 0.63 -7.85 -1.31
N MET A 171 1.84 -7.38 -1.03
CA MET A 171 3.02 -7.56 -1.86
C MET A 171 4.03 -8.44 -1.12
N ARG A 172 4.50 -9.50 -1.78
CA ARG A 172 5.48 -10.43 -1.22
C ARG A 172 6.67 -10.61 -2.15
N LEU A 173 7.89 -10.39 -1.66
CA LEU A 173 9.10 -10.72 -2.40
C LEU A 173 9.39 -12.22 -2.22
N ILE A 174 9.33 -12.99 -3.30
CA ILE A 174 9.50 -14.46 -3.28
C ILE A 174 10.82 -14.91 -3.92
N ALA A 175 11.44 -14.06 -4.73
CA ALA A 175 12.80 -14.20 -5.24
C ALA A 175 13.38 -12.79 -5.47
N PRO A 176 14.71 -12.62 -5.66
CA PRO A 176 15.32 -11.30 -5.84
C PRO A 176 14.68 -10.45 -6.96
N ASP A 177 14.17 -11.10 -8.00
CA ASP A 177 13.57 -10.52 -9.20
C ASP A 177 12.07 -10.85 -9.36
N VAL A 178 11.42 -11.45 -8.35
CA VAL A 178 10.02 -11.89 -8.42
C VAL A 178 9.23 -11.48 -7.18
N ARG A 179 8.11 -10.78 -7.41
CA ARG A 179 7.10 -10.49 -6.38
C ARG A 179 5.77 -11.14 -6.73
N LEU A 180 5.03 -11.50 -5.68
CA LEU A 180 3.60 -11.78 -5.77
C LEU A 180 2.83 -10.58 -5.27
N ARG A 181 1.76 -10.22 -5.97
CA ARG A 181 0.80 -9.20 -5.54
C ARG A 181 -0.58 -9.82 -5.50
N THR A 182 -1.29 -9.65 -4.39
CA THR A 182 -2.70 -10.03 -4.26
C THR A 182 -3.48 -8.85 -3.70
N ILE A 183 -4.66 -8.60 -4.23
CA ILE A 183 -5.56 -7.57 -3.71
C ILE A 183 -6.93 -8.18 -3.45
N VAL A 184 -7.53 -7.85 -2.32
CA VAL A 184 -8.92 -8.16 -2.02
C VAL A 184 -9.63 -6.86 -1.71
N THR A 185 -10.68 -6.56 -2.48
CA THR A 185 -11.52 -5.38 -2.28
C THR A 185 -12.84 -5.83 -1.68
N TYR A 186 -13.24 -5.17 -0.60
CA TYR A 186 -14.49 -5.37 0.10
C TYR A 186 -15.41 -4.17 -0.15
N GLU A 187 -16.71 -4.39 -0.11
CA GLU A 187 -17.68 -3.30 0.00
C GLU A 187 -17.42 -2.47 1.26
N ARG A 188 -17.74 -1.17 1.22
CA ARG A 188 -17.66 -0.31 2.40
C ARG A 188 -18.69 -0.77 3.45
N PRO A 189 -18.27 -1.16 4.67
CA PRO A 189 -19.21 -1.53 5.71
C PRO A 189 -19.88 -0.28 6.32
N GLN A 190 -20.94 -0.49 7.10
CA GLN A 190 -21.48 0.59 7.94
C GLN A 190 -20.45 1.04 8.98
N PRO A 191 -20.53 2.27 9.51
CA PRO A 191 -19.64 2.74 10.57
C PRO A 191 -19.61 1.77 11.76
N GLY A 192 -18.41 1.32 12.15
CA GLY A 192 -18.19 0.39 13.26
C GLY A 192 -18.23 -1.11 12.88
N GLU A 193 -18.66 -1.46 11.67
CA GLU A 193 -18.68 -2.84 11.19
C GLU A 193 -17.36 -3.25 10.52
N ILE A 194 -17.09 -4.56 10.54
CA ILE A 194 -15.92 -5.15 9.88
C ILE A 194 -16.27 -5.47 8.42
N PRO A 195 -15.47 -5.06 7.42
CA PRO A 195 -15.73 -5.42 6.03
C PRO A 195 -15.73 -6.95 5.84
N SER A 196 -16.75 -7.47 5.15
CA SER A 196 -16.96 -8.91 4.98
C SER A 196 -17.44 -9.32 3.58
N THR A 197 -18.18 -8.48 2.88
CA THR A 197 -18.57 -8.72 1.48
C THR A 197 -17.41 -8.42 0.54
N ILE A 198 -16.90 -9.44 -0.15
CA ILE A 198 -15.83 -9.29 -1.16
C ILE A 198 -16.46 -8.91 -2.49
N ASP A 199 -15.93 -7.85 -3.10
CA ASP A 199 -16.31 -7.37 -4.43
C ASP A 199 -15.34 -7.91 -5.50
N LEU A 200 -14.03 -7.76 -5.25
CA LEU A 200 -12.99 -8.10 -6.22
C LEU A 200 -11.80 -8.81 -5.57
N ILE A 201 -11.24 -9.80 -6.28
CA ILE A 201 -9.98 -10.47 -5.92
C ILE A 201 -9.02 -10.37 -7.09
N GLY A 202 -7.83 -9.82 -6.86
CA GLY A 202 -6.77 -9.70 -7.86
C GLY A 202 -5.53 -10.50 -7.49
N PHE A 203 -4.85 -11.03 -8.50
CA PHE A 203 -3.56 -11.72 -8.39
C PHE A 203 -2.62 -11.26 -9.51
N GLY A 204 -1.34 -11.09 -9.19
CA GLY A 204 -0.31 -10.79 -10.17
C GLY A 204 1.07 -11.31 -9.78
N VAL A 205 1.86 -11.64 -10.79
CA VAL A 205 3.28 -11.98 -10.65
C VAL A 205 4.09 -10.86 -11.28
N GLU A 206 4.87 -10.16 -10.45
CA GLU A 206 5.69 -9.04 -10.89
C GLU A 206 7.13 -9.51 -11.10
N ARG A 207 7.64 -9.32 -12.32
CA ARG A 207 9.00 -9.70 -12.72
C ARG A 207 9.85 -8.46 -12.95
N ARG A 208 11.01 -8.42 -12.29
CA ARG A 208 11.99 -7.35 -12.52
C ARG A 208 12.56 -7.48 -13.91
N GLN A 209 12.73 -6.35 -14.58
CA GLN A 209 13.37 -6.28 -15.88
C GLN A 209 14.87 -6.04 -15.69
N SER A 210 15.69 -6.82 -16.38
CA SER A 210 17.11 -6.52 -16.55
C SER A 210 17.22 -5.25 -17.39
N VAL A 211 17.96 -4.26 -16.89
CA VAL A 211 18.33 -3.06 -17.64
C VAL A 211 19.37 -3.42 -18.70
#